data_AF-A0A327WZ52-F1
#
_entry.id   AF-A0A327WZ52-F1
#
_cell.length_a   1.000
_cell.length_b   1.000
_cell.length_c   1.000
_cell.angle_alpha   90.00
_cell.angle_beta   90.00
_cell.angle_gamma   90.00
#
_symmetry.space_group_name_H-M   'P 1'
#
loop_
_entity.id
_entity.type
_entity.pdbx_description
1 polymer ?
#
loop_
_entity_poly.entity_id
_entity_poly.type
_entity_poly.pdbx_seq_one_letter_code
_entity_poly.pdbx_strand_id
1 'polypeptide(L)'
;MTYDIRATRNFVAGNYLHKSHGYISPAGVFLHPEGQLKHPVSVTLKPYSKWPQLIATGLDSVAGQPQTFSALDYDFLYDSSMLMGKLEQLPSFEVRKIPHYVIPNPNPLRTVILKSWR
;
A
#
# COMPACT_ATOMS: atom_id res chain seq x y z
N MET A 1 -9.57 -12.28 15.01
CA MET A 1 -10.30 -12.52 13.75
C MET A 1 -9.27 -12.85 12.69
N THR A 2 -9.53 -13.88 11.86
CA THR A 2 -8.63 -14.29 10.78
C THR A 2 -9.50 -14.69 9.60
N TYR A 3 -9.18 -14.20 8.40
CA TYR A 3 -9.92 -14.48 7.18
C TYR A 3 -9.01 -14.38 5.97
N ASP A 4 -9.42 -15.05 4.89
CA ASP A 4 -8.73 -15.03 3.61
C ASP A 4 -9.52 -14.21 2.59
N ILE A 5 -8.79 -13.56 1.68
CA ILE A 5 -9.37 -12.78 0.59
C ILE A 5 -8.88 -13.31 -0.74
N ARG A 6 -9.82 -13.62 -1.62
CA ARG A 6 -9.51 -14.00 -3.00
C ARG A 6 -9.28 -12.75 -3.86
N ALA A 7 -8.02 -12.51 -4.23
CA ALA A 7 -7.58 -11.32 -4.95
C ALA A 7 -7.13 -11.64 -6.39
N THR A 8 -8.07 -11.94 -7.30
CA THR A 8 -7.75 -12.44 -8.65
C THR A 8 -8.00 -11.44 -9.79
N ARG A 9 -8.68 -10.32 -9.51
CA ARG A 9 -9.05 -9.33 -10.52
C ARG A 9 -8.05 -8.18 -10.53
N ASN A 10 -7.29 -8.04 -11.60
CA ASN A 10 -6.35 -6.95 -11.77
C ASN A 10 -7.10 -5.64 -12.11
N PHE A 11 -7.43 -4.87 -11.08
CA PHE A 11 -8.18 -3.62 -11.21
C PHE A 11 -7.75 -2.64 -10.12
N VAL A 12 -7.64 -1.35 -10.45
CA VAL A 12 -7.13 -0.32 -9.52
C VAL A 12 -7.95 -0.13 -8.24
N ALA A 13 -9.23 -0.52 -8.24
CA ALA A 13 -10.07 -0.49 -7.02
C ALA A 13 -10.37 -1.89 -6.47
N GLY A 14 -9.58 -2.90 -6.86
CA GLY A 14 -9.74 -4.27 -6.41
C GLY A 14 -8.43 -4.85 -5.90
N ASN A 15 -8.52 -5.76 -4.94
CA ASN A 15 -7.36 -6.50 -4.48
C ASN A 15 -6.84 -7.42 -5.58
N TYR A 16 -5.53 -7.45 -5.76
CA TYR A 16 -4.89 -8.31 -6.73
C TYR A 16 -3.63 -8.94 -6.15
N LEU A 17 -3.48 -10.26 -6.31
CA LEU A 17 -2.30 -11.00 -5.90
C LEU A 17 -1.83 -11.90 -7.03
N HIS A 18 -0.58 -11.73 -7.42
CA HIS A 18 0.06 -12.51 -8.46
C HIS A 18 1.51 -12.81 -8.08
N LYS A 19 2.14 -13.81 -8.70
CA LYS A 19 3.55 -14.19 -8.47
C LYS A 19 4.55 -13.03 -8.56
N SER A 20 4.25 -11.97 -9.32
CA SER A 20 5.14 -10.81 -9.50
C SER A 20 4.91 -9.65 -8.51
N HIS A 21 3.69 -9.49 -8.02
CA HIS A 21 3.29 -8.36 -7.16
C HIS A 21 1.94 -8.61 -6.48
N GLY A 22 1.69 -7.85 -5.43
CA GLY A 22 0.40 -7.70 -4.78
C GLY A 22 -0.01 -6.23 -4.74
N TYR A 23 -1.30 -6.00 -4.94
CA TYR A 23 -1.95 -4.71 -4.77
C TYR A 23 -3.12 -4.87 -3.79
N ILE A 24 -3.14 -4.01 -2.77
CA ILE A 24 -4.19 -3.97 -1.76
C ILE A 24 -4.95 -2.65 -1.92
N SER A 25 -6.24 -2.77 -2.23
CA SER A 25 -7.23 -1.73 -2.02
C SER A 25 -7.78 -1.91 -0.59
N PRO A 26 -7.42 -1.03 0.36
CA PRO A 26 -7.58 -1.33 1.79
C PRO A 26 -9.04 -1.53 2.22
N ALA A 27 -9.99 -0.84 1.58
CA ALA A 27 -11.43 -1.00 1.82
C ALA A 27 -11.93 -2.43 1.54
N GLY A 28 -11.27 -3.18 0.65
CA GLY A 28 -11.59 -4.58 0.38
C GLY A 28 -10.85 -5.57 1.29
N VAL A 29 -10.04 -5.09 2.25
CA VAL A 29 -9.19 -5.92 3.11
C VAL A 29 -9.43 -5.71 4.59
N PHE A 30 -9.41 -4.47 5.08
CA PHE A 30 -9.43 -4.21 6.53
C PHE A 30 -10.83 -3.93 7.04
N LEU A 31 -11.18 -4.59 8.15
CA LEU A 31 -12.39 -4.32 8.91
C LEU A 31 -12.09 -3.31 10.02
N HIS A 32 -13.06 -2.49 10.38
CA HIS A 32 -13.00 -1.61 11.55
C HIS A 32 -14.15 -1.92 12.50
N PRO A 33 -13.98 -1.73 13.83
CA PRO A 33 -15.10 -1.85 14.77
C PRO A 33 -16.18 -0.80 14.47
N GLU A 34 -17.43 -1.17 14.66
CA GLU A 34 -18.57 -0.26 14.45
C GLU A 34 -18.39 1.03 15.27
N GLY A 35 -18.63 2.18 14.63
CA GLY A 35 -18.48 3.49 15.25
C GLY A 35 -17.04 3.95 15.49
N GLN A 36 -16.02 3.16 15.13
CA GLN A 36 -14.60 3.46 15.41
C GLN A 36 -13.79 3.85 14.16
N LEU A 37 -14.43 4.44 13.15
CA LEU A 37 -13.74 4.89 11.94
C LEU A 37 -12.57 5.85 12.24
N LYS A 38 -12.67 6.64 13.32
CA LYS A 38 -11.66 7.63 13.76
C LYS A 38 -10.56 7.10 14.68
N HIS A 39 -10.51 5.78 14.91
CA HIS A 39 -9.49 5.18 15.77
C HIS A 39 -8.16 5.02 15.00
N PRO A 40 -7.01 5.43 15.56
CA PRO A 40 -5.71 5.24 14.92
C PRO A 40 -5.35 3.77 14.78
N VAL A 41 -4.67 3.41 13.71
CA VAL A 41 -4.40 2.00 13.38
C VAL A 41 -3.00 1.84 12.81
N SER A 42 -2.40 0.68 13.05
CA SER A 42 -1.17 0.26 12.39
C SER A 42 -1.40 -1.01 11.59
N VAL A 43 -0.67 -1.13 10.48
CA VAL A 43 -0.71 -2.29 9.59
C VAL A 43 0.71 -2.79 9.37
N THR A 44 0.95 -4.05 9.72
CA THR A 44 2.20 -4.74 9.37
C THR A 44 1.97 -5.60 8.14
N LEU A 45 2.71 -5.33 7.09
CA LEU A 45 2.68 -6.11 5.86
C LEU A 45 3.77 -7.17 5.90
N LYS A 46 3.44 -8.38 5.45
CA LYS A 46 4.39 -9.49 5.31
C LYS A 46 4.38 -9.96 3.85
N PRO A 47 5.09 -9.25 2.94
CA PRO A 47 5.14 -9.61 1.54
C PRO A 47 5.79 -10.98 1.32
N TYR A 48 5.60 -11.54 0.12
CA TYR A 48 6.28 -12.78 -0.24
C TYR A 48 7.80 -12.60 -0.13
N SER A 49 8.49 -13.50 0.57
CA SER A 49 9.90 -13.34 0.95
C SER A 49 10.88 -13.22 -0.22
N LYS A 50 10.48 -13.65 -1.43
CA LYS A 50 11.30 -13.49 -2.65
C LYS A 50 11.09 -12.17 -3.38
N TRP A 51 10.18 -11.32 -2.91
CA TRP A 51 10.05 -9.97 -3.43
C TRP A 51 11.07 -9.04 -2.77
N PRO A 52 11.52 -7.99 -3.48
CA PRO A 52 12.19 -6.85 -2.86
C PRO A 52 11.41 -6.32 -1.66
N GLN A 53 12.13 -5.73 -0.70
CA GLN A 53 11.55 -5.20 0.53
C GLN A 53 10.71 -3.93 0.32
N LEU A 54 10.79 -3.30 -0.85
CA LEU A 54 10.10 -2.06 -1.16
C LEU A 54 8.57 -2.27 -1.18
N ILE A 55 7.87 -1.44 -0.41
CA ILE A 55 6.41 -1.33 -0.41
C ILE A 55 6.08 0.12 -0.73
N ALA A 56 5.30 0.33 -1.79
CA ALA A 56 4.75 1.64 -2.10
C ALA A 56 3.41 1.80 -1.39
N THR A 57 3.29 2.85 -0.58
CA THR A 57 2.07 3.20 0.13
C THR A 57 2.07 4.68 0.51
N GLY A 58 0.88 5.27 0.62
CA GLY A 58 0.69 6.61 1.17
C GLY A 58 0.92 6.70 2.68
N LEU A 59 0.94 5.57 3.39
CA LEU A 59 1.10 5.55 4.85
C LEU A 59 2.53 5.87 5.30
N ASP A 60 2.63 6.35 6.55
CA ASP A 60 3.89 6.62 7.22
C ASP A 60 4.45 5.35 7.86
N SER A 61 5.75 5.12 7.74
CA SER A 61 6.43 3.99 8.37
C SER A 61 6.56 4.20 9.88
N VAL A 62 6.37 3.14 10.65
CA VAL A 62 6.57 3.16 12.11
C VAL A 62 8.05 2.92 12.44
N ALA A 63 8.66 3.86 13.17
CA ALA A 63 10.07 3.79 13.55
C ALA A 63 10.38 2.49 14.32
N GLY A 64 11.46 1.81 13.92
CA GLY A 64 11.90 0.55 14.56
C GLY A 64 11.04 -0.68 14.25
N GLN A 65 9.98 -0.55 13.44
CA GLN A 65 9.09 -1.66 13.08
C GLN A 65 9.10 -1.92 11.57
N PRO A 66 9.84 -2.94 11.10
CA PRO A 66 9.96 -3.22 9.67
C PRO A 66 8.59 -3.49 9.03
N GLN A 67 8.34 -2.86 7.87
CA GLN A 67 7.12 -3.04 7.08
C GLN A 67 5.82 -2.79 7.88
N THR A 68 5.91 -2.02 8.97
CA THR A 68 4.76 -1.53 9.72
C THR A 68 4.51 -0.08 9.38
N PHE A 69 3.25 0.23 9.13
CA PHE A 69 2.80 1.56 8.76
C PHE A 69 1.69 2.02 9.69
N SER A 70 1.59 3.32 9.93
CA SER A 70 0.55 3.94 10.75
C SER A 70 -0.41 4.77 9.90
N ALA A 71 -1.68 4.76 10.30
CA ALA A 71 -2.71 5.67 9.82
C ALA A 71 -3.34 6.39 11.02
N LEU A 72 -3.68 7.67 10.83
CA LEU A 72 -4.35 8.47 11.86
C LEU A 72 -5.74 7.92 12.19
N ASP A 73 -6.41 7.34 11.21
CA ASP A 73 -7.70 6.68 11.34
C ASP A 73 -7.94 5.66 10.21
N TYR A 74 -9.08 4.96 10.24
CA TYR A 74 -9.43 3.98 9.21
C TYR A 74 -9.79 4.63 7.86
N ASP A 75 -10.28 5.87 7.87
CA ASP A 75 -10.57 6.65 6.65
C ASP A 75 -9.27 6.88 5.85
N PHE A 76 -8.23 7.33 6.54
CA PHE A 76 -6.89 7.48 5.98
C PHE A 76 -6.27 6.15 5.54
N LEU A 77 -6.50 5.07 6.31
CA LEU A 77 -6.09 3.72 5.90
C LEU A 77 -6.81 3.30 4.61
N TYR A 78 -8.11 3.57 4.47
CA TYR A 78 -8.91 3.19 3.31
C TYR A 78 -8.51 3.89 2.02
N ASP A 79 -8.03 5.12 2.12
CA ASP A 79 -7.48 5.88 0.98
C ASP A 79 -6.02 5.51 0.63
N SER A 80 -5.34 4.72 1.47
CA SER A 80 -3.91 4.45 1.33
C SER A 80 -3.62 3.08 0.72
N SER A 81 -3.73 2.99 -0.60
CA SER A 81 -3.40 1.75 -1.33
C SER A 81 -1.95 1.29 -1.11
N MET A 82 -1.74 -0.03 -1.17
CA MET A 82 -0.42 -0.65 -0.99
C MET A 82 -0.04 -1.50 -2.19
N LEU A 83 1.13 -1.24 -2.75
CA LEU A 83 1.73 -2.01 -3.83
C LEU A 83 3.06 -2.60 -3.35
N MET A 84 3.25 -3.89 -3.58
CA MET A 84 4.43 -4.64 -3.18
C MET A 84 4.76 -5.67 -4.26
N GLY A 85 6.02 -6.03 -4.43
CA GLY A 85 6.42 -6.95 -5.50
C GLY A 85 7.81 -6.65 -6.02
N LYS A 86 8.06 -7.14 -7.23
CA LYS A 86 9.24 -6.74 -8.02
C LYS A 86 9.02 -5.32 -8.55
N LEU A 87 9.08 -4.32 -7.69
CA LEU A 87 8.85 -2.92 -8.05
C LEU A 87 10.12 -2.25 -8.52
N GLU A 88 9.96 -1.23 -9.36
CA GLU A 88 11.01 -0.30 -9.75
C GLU A 88 10.62 1.09 -9.25
N GLN A 89 11.59 1.89 -8.81
CA GLN A 89 11.37 3.29 -8.49
C GLN A 89 12.02 4.12 -9.60
N LEU A 90 11.20 4.87 -10.33
CA LEU A 90 11.69 5.82 -11.33
C LEU A 90 12.24 7.08 -10.64
N PRO A 91 13.01 7.93 -11.36
CA PRO A 91 13.50 9.19 -10.80
C PRO A 91 12.37 10.01 -10.17
N SER A 92 12.59 10.44 -8.93
CA SER A 92 11.65 11.33 -8.22
C SER A 92 11.71 12.73 -8.80
N PHE A 93 10.65 13.50 -8.60
CA PHE A 93 10.57 14.90 -8.99
C PHE A 93 9.99 15.74 -7.85
N GLU A 94 10.19 17.05 -7.91
CA GLU A 94 9.74 17.97 -6.87
C GLU A 94 8.64 18.89 -7.42
N VAL A 95 7.57 19.08 -6.65
CA VAL A 95 6.54 20.09 -6.92
C VAL A 95 6.36 20.92 -5.67
N ARG A 96 6.62 22.24 -5.76
CA ARG A 96 6.53 23.16 -4.62
C ARG A 96 7.32 22.67 -3.38
N LYS A 97 8.56 22.20 -3.56
CA LYS A 97 9.40 21.65 -2.48
C LYS A 97 8.94 20.33 -1.88
N ILE A 98 7.95 19.69 -2.51
CA ILE A 98 7.44 18.40 -2.07
C ILE A 98 7.96 17.30 -3.02
N PRO A 99 8.71 16.30 -2.50
CA PRO A 99 9.19 15.19 -3.30
C PRO A 99 8.05 14.24 -3.67
N HIS A 100 8.02 13.86 -4.95
CA HIS A 100 7.08 12.91 -5.53
C HIS A 100 7.83 11.69 -6.06
N TYR A 101 7.31 10.51 -5.76
CA TYR A 101 7.90 9.23 -6.16
C TYR A 101 6.99 8.52 -7.14
N VAL A 102 7.57 7.97 -8.21
CA VAL A 102 6.85 7.18 -9.22
C VAL A 102 7.30 5.73 -9.10
N ILE A 103 6.40 4.86 -8.64
CA ILE A 103 6.71 3.45 -8.43
C ILE A 103 5.80 2.60 -9.34
N PRO A 104 6.25 2.29 -10.57
CA PRO A 104 5.52 1.39 -11.45
C PRO A 104 5.69 -0.09 -11.05
N ASN A 105 4.68 -0.86 -11.42
CA ASN A 105 4.84 -2.30 -11.63
C ASN A 105 5.50 -2.54 -13.00
N PRO A 106 6.62 -3.29 -13.11
CA PRO A 106 7.38 -3.45 -14.35
C PRO A 106 6.71 -4.34 -15.42
N ASN A 107 5.54 -4.91 -15.16
CA ASN A 107 4.74 -5.58 -16.20
C ASN A 107 3.79 -4.56 -16.85
N PRO A 108 3.37 -4.71 -18.13
CA PRO A 108 2.74 -3.65 -18.93
C PRO A 108 1.33 -3.19 -18.48
N LEU A 109 0.91 -3.48 -17.25
CA LEU A 109 -0.36 -3.07 -16.65
C LEU A 109 -0.14 -2.17 -15.42
N ARG A 110 0.04 -0.87 -15.72
CA ARG A 110 -0.68 0.30 -15.18
C ARG A 110 -1.06 0.32 -13.69
N THR A 111 -0.15 0.00 -12.76
CA THR A 111 -0.32 0.46 -11.37
C THR A 111 0.89 1.29 -10.98
N VAL A 112 0.64 2.55 -10.69
CA VAL A 112 1.62 3.52 -10.20
C VAL A 112 1.07 4.05 -8.89
N ILE A 113 1.85 3.97 -7.83
CA ILE A 113 1.58 4.74 -6.62
C ILE A 113 2.44 5.99 -6.68
N LEU A 114 1.79 7.15 -6.61
CA LEU A 114 2.43 8.42 -6.38
C LEU A 114 2.43 8.68 -4.87
N LYS A 115 3.62 8.75 -4.28
CA LYS A 115 3.77 9.18 -2.89
C LYS A 115 4.26 10.62 -2.85
N SER A 116 3.63 11.44 -2.01
CA SER A 116 4.01 12.82 -1.71
C SER A 116 4.09 12.94 -0.19
N TRP A 117 5.23 13.36 0.36
CA TRP A 117 5.35 13.68 1.79
C TRP A 117 4.91 15.13 2.01
N ARG A 118 3.91 15.37 2.87
CA ARG A 118 3.52 16.74 3.25
C ARG A 118 4.42 17.26 4.35
#